data_AF-A0A351YFP6-F1
#
_entry.id   AF-A0A351YFP6-F1
#
_cell.length_a   1.000
_cell.length_b   1.000
_cell.length_c   1.000
_cell.angle_alpha   90.00
_cell.angle_beta   90.00
_cell.angle_gamma   90.00
#
_symmetry.space_group_name_H-M   'P 1'
#
loop_
_entity.id
_entity.type
_entity.pdbx_description
1 polymer ?
#
loop_
_entity_poly.entity_id
_entity_poly.type
_entity_poly.pdbx_seq_one_letter_code
_entity_poly.pdbx_strand_id
1 'polypeptide(L)'
;MEDLTILIAVIALSVWPIVCFFYFRRKHKVLMDRLAEKDLDEVSTQDLVVTVLQAIGCQPQLNEEKHICFKYQGEDFYIATQEDSRFIIIWNPWWGTTTLTNQALPYLKEIVNLVNVDS
;
A
#
# COMPACT_ATOMS: atom_id res chain seq x y z
N MET A 1 -43.51 -10.28 -43.31
CA MET A 1 -42.96 -10.97 -42.12
C MET A 1 -41.48 -11.28 -42.30
N GLU A 2 -41.06 -11.74 -43.48
CA GLU A 2 -39.66 -12.06 -43.80
C GLU A 2 -38.70 -10.85 -43.71
N ASP A 3 -39.10 -9.67 -44.20
CA ASP A 3 -38.26 -8.46 -44.11
C ASP A 3 -37.96 -8.02 -42.68
N LEU A 4 -38.96 -8.15 -41.79
CA LEU A 4 -38.79 -7.84 -40.37
C LEU A 4 -37.81 -8.82 -39.72
N THR A 5 -37.89 -10.11 -40.06
CA THR A 5 -36.97 -11.12 -39.54
C THR A 5 -35.54 -10.95 -40.07
N ILE A 6 -35.37 -10.55 -41.34
CA ILE A 6 -34.07 -10.26 -41.92
C ILE A 6 -33.44 -9.04 -41.26
N LEU A 7 -34.22 -7.96 -41.05
CA LEU A 7 -33.75 -6.75 -40.38
C LEU A 7 -33.28 -7.03 -38.94
N ILE A 8 -34.05 -7.82 -38.18
CA ILE A 8 -33.68 -8.24 -36.81
C ILE A 8 -32.40 -9.08 -36.83
N ALA A 9 -32.26 -10.00 -37.79
CA ALA A 9 -31.06 -10.84 -37.92
C ALA A 9 -29.80 -10.01 -38.21
N VAL A 10 -29.89 -9.00 -39.08
CA VAL A 10 -28.76 -8.11 -39.41
C VAL A 10 -28.34 -7.25 -38.20
N ILE A 11 -29.31 -6.75 -37.43
CA ILE A 11 -29.04 -5.99 -36.20
C ILE A 11 -28.39 -6.90 -35.15
N ALA A 12 -28.90 -8.12 -34.97
CA ALA A 12 -28.32 -9.08 -34.02
C ALA A 12 -26.88 -9.45 -34.40
N LEU A 13 -26.60 -9.71 -35.68
CA LEU A 13 -25.26 -10.05 -36.18
C LEU A 13 -24.26 -8.90 -36.09
N SER A 14 -24.72 -7.65 -36.25
CA SER A 14 -23.84 -6.47 -36.18
C SER A 14 -23.58 -6.02 -34.74
N VAL A 15 -24.53 -6.22 -33.82
CA VAL A 15 -24.42 -5.81 -32.40
C VAL A 15 -23.71 -6.88 -31.55
N TRP A 16 -23.86 -8.16 -31.89
CA TRP A 16 -23.28 -9.27 -31.12
C TRP A 16 -21.74 -9.18 -30.93
N PRO A 17 -20.92 -8.89 -31.95
CA PRO A 17 -19.48 -8.76 -31.79
C PRO A 17 -19.08 -7.63 -30.84
N ILE A 18 -19.84 -6.53 -30.86
CA ILE A 18 -19.62 -5.35 -30.00
C ILE A 18 -19.95 -5.71 -28.55
N VAL A 19 -21.11 -6.31 -28.32
CA VAL A 19 -21.53 -6.76 -26.98
C VAL A 19 -20.57 -7.83 -26.45
N CYS A 20 -20.17 -8.79 -27.28
CA CYS A 20 -19.15 -9.78 -26.93
C CYS A 20 -17.82 -9.10 -26.57
N PHE A 21 -17.34 -8.14 -27.36
CA PHE A 21 -16.11 -7.43 -27.09
C PHE A 21 -16.16 -6.69 -25.75
N PHE A 22 -17.24 -5.97 -25.45
CA PHE A 22 -17.41 -5.30 -24.16
C PHE A 22 -17.54 -6.30 -23.00
N TYR A 23 -18.25 -7.41 -23.19
CA TYR A 23 -18.35 -8.49 -22.22
C TYR A 23 -16.98 -9.11 -21.90
N PHE A 24 -16.20 -9.44 -22.94
CA PHE A 24 -14.85 -9.99 -22.81
C PHE A 24 -13.90 -9.00 -22.15
N ARG A 25 -13.92 -7.71 -22.54
CA ARG A 25 -13.11 -6.68 -21.90
C ARG A 25 -13.45 -6.51 -20.43
N ARG A 26 -14.74 -6.49 -20.08
CA ARG A 26 -15.19 -6.39 -18.70
C ARG A 26 -14.73 -7.60 -17.89
N LYS A 27 -14.88 -8.82 -18.43
CA LYS A 27 -14.43 -10.05 -17.79
C LYS A 27 -12.90 -10.08 -17.63
N HIS A 28 -12.15 -9.65 -18.64
CA HIS A 28 -10.70 -9.56 -18.58
C HIS A 28 -10.24 -8.52 -17.56
N LYS A 29 -10.90 -7.35 -17.48
CA LYS A 29 -10.60 -6.35 -16.45
C LYS A 29 -10.84 -6.92 -15.06
N VAL A 30 -11.99 -7.54 -14.81
CA VAL A 30 -12.29 -8.19 -13.53
C VAL A 30 -11.30 -9.30 -13.19
N LEU A 31 -10.85 -10.08 -14.18
CA LEU A 31 -9.82 -11.10 -13.99
C LEU A 31 -8.47 -10.49 -13.63
N MET A 32 -8.05 -9.42 -14.34
CA MET A 32 -6.82 -8.70 -14.05
C MET A 32 -6.86 -8.03 -12.68
N ASP A 33 -7.99 -7.43 -12.29
CA ASP A 33 -8.19 -6.83 -10.98
C ASP A 33 -8.10 -7.92 -9.88
N ARG A 34 -8.68 -9.11 -10.10
CA ARG A 34 -8.57 -10.26 -9.18
C ARG A 34 -7.16 -10.83 -9.11
N LEU A 35 -6.44 -10.86 -10.22
CA LEU A 35 -5.05 -11.29 -10.25
C LEU A 35 -4.18 -10.28 -9.51
N ALA A 36 -4.37 -8.97 -9.73
CA ALA A 36 -3.69 -7.92 -8.99
C ALA A 36 -4.02 -7.96 -7.48
N GLU A 37 -5.27 -8.20 -7.10
CA GLU A 37 -5.68 -8.39 -5.71
C GLU A 37 -5.02 -9.63 -5.09
N LYS A 38 -4.95 -10.73 -5.84
CA LYS A 38 -4.27 -11.96 -5.42
C LYS A 38 -2.75 -11.78 -5.33
N ASP A 39 -2.14 -11.05 -6.25
CA ASP A 39 -0.72 -10.70 -6.21
C ASP A 39 -0.42 -9.83 -4.98
N LEU A 40 -1.33 -8.92 -4.61
CA LEU A 40 -1.22 -8.13 -3.37
C LEU A 40 -1.41 -8.97 -2.09
N ASP A 41 -2.18 -10.07 -2.14
CA ASP A 41 -2.29 -11.03 -1.06
C ASP A 41 -1.02 -11.90 -0.89
N GLU A 42 -0.25 -12.09 -1.96
CA GLU A 42 0.99 -12.87 -1.94
C GLU A 42 2.21 -12.03 -1.54
N VAL A 43 2.17 -10.70 -1.73
CA VAL A 43 3.26 -9.80 -1.36
C VAL A 43 3.33 -9.57 0.15
N SER A 44 4.47 -9.93 0.75
CA SER A 44 4.76 -9.63 2.15
C SER A 44 4.81 -8.12 2.40
N THR A 45 4.18 -7.67 3.51
CA THR A 45 4.25 -6.28 3.98
C THR A 45 5.71 -5.81 4.10
N GLN A 46 6.62 -6.70 4.51
CA GLN A 46 8.04 -6.40 4.65
C GLN A 46 8.69 -6.07 3.30
N ASP A 47 8.39 -6.86 2.27
CA ASP A 47 8.97 -6.68 0.92
C ASP A 47 8.46 -5.40 0.28
N LEU A 48 7.20 -5.05 0.50
CA LEU A 48 6.62 -3.79 0.06
C LEU A 48 7.35 -2.60 0.70
N VAL A 49 7.57 -2.64 2.02
CA VAL A 49 8.28 -1.58 2.74
C VAL A 49 9.72 -1.45 2.23
N VAL A 50 10.44 -2.55 2.07
CA VAL A 50 11.81 -2.54 1.53
C VAL A 50 11.85 -1.92 0.13
N THR A 51 10.93 -2.31 -0.74
CA THR A 51 10.85 -1.79 -2.11
C THR A 51 10.58 -0.28 -2.13
N VAL A 52 9.65 0.19 -1.30
CA VAL A 52 9.32 1.62 -1.18
C VAL A 52 10.52 2.41 -0.63
N LEU A 53 11.20 1.89 0.40
CA LEU A 53 12.38 2.54 0.97
C LEU A 53 13.52 2.65 -0.06
N GLN A 54 13.75 1.60 -0.85
CA GLN A 54 14.73 1.66 -1.94
C GLN A 54 14.33 2.68 -3.02
N ALA A 55 13.04 2.76 -3.37
CA ALA A 55 12.54 3.71 -4.36
C ALA A 55 12.73 5.18 -3.94
N ILE A 56 12.67 5.49 -2.64
CA ILE A 56 12.96 6.83 -2.11
C ILE A 56 14.45 7.08 -1.86
N GLY A 57 15.32 6.13 -2.23
CA GLY A 57 16.78 6.26 -2.13
C GLY A 57 17.38 5.85 -0.79
N CYS A 58 16.62 5.17 0.07
CA CYS A 58 17.13 4.63 1.33
C CYS A 58 17.82 3.28 1.13
N GLN A 59 18.69 2.93 2.08
CA GLN A 59 19.34 1.61 2.15
C GLN A 59 18.81 0.84 3.38
N PRO A 60 17.65 0.16 3.27
CA PRO A 60 17.08 -0.60 4.37
C PRO A 60 17.91 -1.84 4.70
N GLN A 61 18.07 -2.14 5.98
CA GLN A 61 18.75 -3.33 6.51
C GLN A 61 17.87 -4.01 7.56
N LEU A 62 17.94 -5.34 7.67
CA LEU A 62 17.24 -6.06 8.72
C LEU A 62 18.17 -6.26 9.92
N ASN A 63 17.67 -5.96 11.12
CA ASN A 63 18.38 -6.26 12.36
C ASN A 63 18.13 -7.70 12.84
N GLU A 64 18.75 -8.07 13.97
CA GLU A 64 18.59 -9.40 14.60
C GLU A 64 17.13 -9.71 15.02
N GLU A 65 16.33 -8.68 15.28
CA GLU A 65 14.91 -8.77 15.65
C GLU A 65 13.97 -8.72 14.44
N LYS A 66 14.50 -8.79 13.21
CA LYS A 66 13.76 -8.63 11.94
C LYS A 66 13.08 -7.26 11.73
N HIS A 67 13.47 -6.24 12.48
CA HIS A 67 13.08 -4.86 12.20
C HIS A 67 13.88 -4.30 11.01
N ILE A 68 13.22 -3.52 10.16
CA ILE A 68 13.84 -2.81 9.05
C ILE A 68 14.42 -1.51 9.59
N CYS A 69 15.74 -1.38 9.57
CA CYS A 69 16.48 -0.19 9.94
C CYS A 69 16.88 0.58 8.67
N PHE A 70 16.65 1.89 8.65
CA PHE A 70 17.06 2.75 7.54
C PHE A 70 17.36 4.17 8.01
N LYS A 71 18.13 4.90 7.21
CA LYS A 71 18.37 6.34 7.41
C LYS A 71 17.59 7.16 6.40
N TYR A 72 16.94 8.23 6.86
CA TYR A 72 16.26 9.19 6.02
C TYR A 72 16.58 10.61 6.49
N GLN A 73 17.09 11.45 5.58
CA GLN A 73 17.51 12.83 5.89
C GLN A 73 18.51 12.96 7.06
N GLY A 74 19.33 11.94 7.30
CA GLY A 74 20.32 11.91 8.38
C GLY A 74 19.83 11.31 9.69
N GLU A 75 18.52 11.10 9.83
CA GLU A 75 17.88 10.47 11.00
C GLU A 75 17.74 8.96 10.84
N ASP A 76 17.82 8.22 11.95
CA ASP A 76 17.63 6.78 12.01
C ASP A 76 16.17 6.42 12.28
N PHE A 77 15.64 5.44 11.55
CA PHE A 77 14.27 4.94 11.70
C PHE A 77 14.22 3.42 11.66
N TYR A 78 13.34 2.87 12.48
CA TYR A 78 13.11 1.44 12.63
C TYR A 78 11.66 1.15 12.23
N ILE A 79 11.44 0.06 11.49
CA ILE A 79 10.11 -0.42 11.12
C ILE A 79 9.95 -1.87 11.56
N ALA A 80 8.88 -2.14 12.30
CA ALA A 80 8.39 -3.50 12.52
C ALA A 80 7.17 -3.76 11.64
N THR A 81 7.16 -4.91 10.97
CA THR A 81 5.99 -5.41 10.23
C THR A 81 5.31 -6.51 11.03
N GLN A 82 3.98 -6.48 11.12
CA GLN A 82 3.24 -7.62 11.68
C GLN A 82 3.06 -8.72 10.62
N GLU A 83 3.29 -9.98 10.99
CA GLU A 83 3.13 -11.12 10.09
C GLU A 83 1.65 -11.44 9.83
N ASP A 84 0.77 -11.21 10.81
CA ASP A 84 -0.66 -11.54 10.75
C ASP A 84 -1.55 -10.40 10.20
N SER A 85 -0.98 -9.22 9.97
CA SER A 85 -1.74 -8.04 9.52
C SER A 85 -0.93 -7.11 8.63
N ARG A 86 -1.61 -6.35 7.77
CA ARG A 86 -0.98 -5.30 6.94
C ARG A 86 -0.74 -4.03 7.75
N PHE A 87 -0.05 -4.17 8.88
CA PHE A 87 0.27 -3.09 9.77
C PHE A 87 1.77 -2.96 9.95
N ILE A 88 2.23 -1.71 9.97
CA ILE A 88 3.62 -1.37 10.20
C ILE A 88 3.71 -0.38 11.36
N ILE A 89 4.75 -0.53 12.15
CA ILE A 89 5.10 0.40 13.23
C ILE A 89 6.41 1.03 12.84
N ILE A 90 6.46 2.36 12.74
CA ILE A 90 7.68 3.12 12.44
C ILE A 90 8.00 3.98 13.66
N TRP A 91 9.27 3.97 14.10
CA TRP A 91 9.72 4.83 15.18
C TRP A 91 11.18 5.27 14.99
N ASN A 92 11.52 6.40 15.63
CA ASN A 92 12.89 6.85 15.77
C ASN A 92 13.47 6.28 17.09
N PRO A 93 14.57 5.52 17.06
CA PRO A 93 15.11 4.84 18.24
C PRO A 93 15.66 5.82 19.29
N TRP A 94 16.00 7.05 18.91
CA TRP A 94 16.62 8.03 19.81
C TRP A 94 15.66 8.61 20.84
N TRP A 95 14.34 8.47 20.64
CA TRP A 95 13.32 8.96 21.57
C TRP A 95 13.21 8.11 22.87
N GLY A 96 13.84 6.94 22.93
CA GLY A 96 13.79 6.03 24.09
C GLY A 96 14.76 6.36 25.24
N THR A 97 15.60 7.39 25.12
CA THR A 97 16.74 7.59 26.05
C THR A 97 16.50 8.60 27.18
N THR A 98 15.31 9.21 27.27
CA THR A 98 15.06 10.27 28.26
C THR A 98 14.63 9.71 29.61
N THR A 99 15.29 10.12 30.69
CA THR A 99 14.93 9.74 32.06
C THR A 99 13.63 10.41 32.52
N LEU A 100 12.79 9.67 33.27
CA LEU A 100 11.53 10.19 33.83
C LEU A 100 11.72 11.34 34.83
N THR A 101 12.94 11.48 35.38
CA THR A 101 13.31 12.56 36.30
C THR A 101 13.83 13.80 35.59
N ASN A 102 13.88 13.80 34.25
CA ASN A 102 14.36 14.94 33.49
C ASN A 102 13.39 16.13 33.64
N GLN A 103 13.89 17.26 34.15
CA GLN A 103 13.10 18.49 34.33
C GLN A 103 12.59 19.06 33.00
N ALA A 104 13.18 18.68 31.86
CA ALA A 104 12.73 19.07 30.52
C ALA A 104 11.54 18.23 30.02
N LEU A 105 11.22 17.10 30.65
CA LEU A 105 10.19 16.17 30.19
C LEU A 105 8.77 16.80 30.09
N PRO A 106 8.31 17.62 31.06
CA PRO A 106 7.00 18.28 30.95
C PRO A 106 6.91 19.23 29.76
N TYR A 107 7.99 20.00 29.51
CA TYR A 107 8.06 20.93 28.38
C TYR A 107 8.11 20.19 27.04
N LEU A 108 8.90 19.11 26.96
CA LEU A 108 8.95 18.28 25.76
C LEU A 108 7.58 17.69 25.42
N LYS A 109 6.84 17.20 26.43
CA LYS A 109 5.48 16.69 26.25
C LYS A 109 4.54 17.77 25.71
N GLU A 110 4.60 18.98 26.26
CA GLU A 110 3.78 20.10 25.79
C GLU A 110 4.10 20.47 24.35
N ILE A 111 5.39 20.58 23.99
CA ILE A 111 5.83 20.87 22.62
C ILE A 111 5.34 19.80 21.64
N VAL A 112 5.52 18.51 21.96
CA VAL A 112 5.03 17.41 21.11
C VAL A 112 3.51 17.48 20.94
N ASN A 113 2.78 17.74 22.02
CA ASN A 113 1.32 17.87 21.95
C ASN A 113 0.90 19.05 21.07
N LEU A 114 1.55 20.21 21.20
CA LEU A 114 1.26 21.38 20.37
C LEU A 114 1.51 21.07 18.89
N VAL A 115 2.66 20.50 18.56
CA VAL A 115 3.01 20.14 17.17
C VAL A 115 2.02 19.11 16.60
N ASN A 116 1.60 18.12 17.38
CA ASN A 116 0.68 17.08 16.92
C ASN A 116 -0.77 17.56 16.76
N VAL A 117 -1.18 18.63 17.45
CA VAL A 117 -2.52 19.21 17.31
C VAL A 117 -2.62 20.08 16.05
N ASP A 118 -1.53 20.74 15.68
CA ASP A 118 -1.48 21.67 14.54
C ASP A 118 -1.07 21.00 13.20
N SER A 119 -0.76 19.70 13.19
CA SER A 119 -0.35 18.90 12.01
C SER A 119 -1.54 18.24 11.30
#